data_AF-A0AAU1AMT5-F1
#
_entry.id   AF-A0AAU1AMT5-F1
#
_cell.length_a   1.000
_cell.length_b   1.000
_cell.length_c   1.000
_cell.angle_alpha   90.00
_cell.angle_beta   90.00
_cell.angle_gamma   90.00
#
_symmetry.space_group_name_H-M   'P 1'
#
loop_
_entity.id
_entity.type
_entity.pdbx_description
1 polymer ?
#
loop_
_entity_poly.entity_id
_entity_poly.type
_entity_poly.pdbx_seq_one_letter_code
_entity_poly.pdbx_strand_id
1 'polypeptide(L)'
;MSATPISRYDGMPVSGGVQVRMTSDRVRRWEFGTAPFARRGYDNADVDRFRVQVADELDLLATQIANLRAENERLTDRVELHRHGVIPSTPASAKVPAAKEVNLLSAAQREAEQIIAQAHDYARRVAEYARMQYESYMRAAAEEAKQEAERAVTEYRSSAGSSFDDTVATREALRIFGEMMVSHMQAAARHLDDGSEQLARTMDRIAKETPGAPFVGGVAGQAALPRHHQR
;
A
#
# COMPACT_ATOMS: atom_id res chain seq x y z
N MET A 1 -23.05 -41.09 -9.32
CA MET A 1 -21.78 -40.58 -9.87
C MET A 1 -22.08 -39.23 -10.51
N SER A 2 -21.93 -38.14 -9.76
CA SER A 2 -22.24 -36.78 -10.19
C SER A 2 -20.94 -35.99 -10.32
N ALA A 3 -20.51 -35.76 -11.55
CA ALA A 3 -19.39 -34.88 -11.88
C ALA A 3 -19.84 -33.43 -11.66
N THR A 4 -19.24 -32.75 -10.69
CA THR A 4 -19.41 -31.31 -10.49
C THR A 4 -18.83 -30.59 -11.72
N PRO A 5 -19.54 -29.63 -12.34
CA PRO A 5 -19.03 -28.96 -13.52
C PRO A 5 -17.86 -28.06 -13.11
N ILE A 6 -16.70 -28.29 -13.74
CA ILE A 6 -15.58 -27.35 -13.73
C ILE A 6 -16.14 -26.04 -14.30
N SER A 7 -16.18 -25.00 -13.48
CA SER A 7 -16.72 -23.69 -13.84
C SER A 7 -16.08 -23.20 -15.14
N ARG A 8 -16.93 -22.76 -16.06
CA ARG A 8 -16.63 -22.40 -17.46
C ARG A 8 -15.35 -21.54 -17.56
N TYR A 9 -14.40 -22.04 -18.36
CA TYR A 9 -13.20 -21.31 -18.77
C TYR A 9 -13.59 -20.14 -19.67
N ASP A 10 -13.60 -18.92 -19.11
CA ASP A 10 -13.61 -17.69 -19.89
C ASP A 10 -12.19 -17.10 -19.91
N GLY A 11 -11.55 -17.21 -21.08
CA GLY A 11 -10.27 -16.57 -21.38
C GLY A 11 -10.55 -15.16 -21.88
N MET A 12 -9.98 -14.15 -21.23
CA MET A 12 -10.08 -12.78 -21.70
C MET A 12 -9.25 -12.64 -22.99
N PRO A 13 -9.84 -12.15 -24.11
CA PRO A 13 -9.07 -11.89 -25.31
C PRO A 13 -8.18 -10.66 -25.08
N VAL A 14 -6.87 -10.87 -25.10
CA VAL A 14 -5.90 -9.79 -25.30
C VAL A 14 -5.62 -9.72 -26.79
N SER A 15 -5.83 -8.54 -27.40
CA SER A 15 -5.66 -8.30 -28.84
C SER A 15 -4.28 -8.76 -29.30
N GLY A 16 -4.24 -9.77 -30.18
CA GLY A 16 -2.99 -10.34 -30.72
C GLY A 16 -2.86 -11.86 -30.55
N GLY A 17 -3.84 -12.63 -31.04
CA GLY A 17 -3.68 -14.04 -31.44
C GLY A 17 -3.39 -15.11 -30.38
N VAL A 18 -2.99 -14.77 -29.16
CA VAL A 18 -2.71 -15.75 -28.09
C VAL A 18 -3.65 -15.50 -26.92
N GLN A 19 -4.68 -16.35 -26.79
CA GLN A 19 -5.53 -16.35 -25.60
C GLN A 19 -4.70 -16.80 -24.39
N VAL A 20 -4.32 -15.86 -23.52
CA VAL A 20 -3.68 -16.18 -22.25
C VAL A 20 -4.73 -16.82 -21.35
N ARG A 21 -4.68 -18.15 -21.24
CA ARG A 21 -5.68 -18.94 -20.50
C ARG A 21 -5.60 -18.72 -18.98
N MET A 22 -4.43 -18.33 -18.46
CA MET A 22 -4.17 -18.09 -17.05
C MET A 22 -3.07 -17.03 -16.86
N THR A 23 -3.30 -16.04 -16.00
CA THR A 23 -2.31 -15.01 -15.63
C THR A 23 -1.84 -15.22 -14.19
N SER A 24 -0.67 -14.72 -13.84
CA SER A 24 -0.13 -14.75 -12.47
C SER A 24 -1.11 -14.13 -11.45
N ASP A 25 -1.65 -12.95 -11.74
CA ASP A 25 -2.67 -12.30 -10.91
C ASP A 25 -3.95 -13.13 -10.75
N ARG A 26 -4.30 -13.91 -11.77
CA ARG A 26 -5.46 -14.81 -11.71
C ARG A 26 -5.16 -16.01 -10.81
N VAL A 27 -3.94 -16.55 -10.85
CA VAL A 27 -3.49 -17.62 -9.95
C VAL A 27 -3.43 -17.13 -8.51
N ARG A 28 -2.86 -15.94 -8.24
CA ARG A 28 -2.77 -15.37 -6.87
C ARG A 28 -4.15 -15.17 -6.22
N ARG A 29 -5.15 -14.79 -7.01
CA ARG A 29 -6.54 -14.58 -6.55
C ARG A 29 -7.41 -15.83 -6.64
N TRP A 30 -6.89 -16.95 -7.12
CA TRP A 30 -7.68 -18.16 -7.27
C TRP A 30 -7.96 -18.79 -5.91
N GLU A 31 -9.23 -18.96 -5.59
CA GLU A 31 -9.68 -19.63 -4.38
C GLU A 31 -10.08 -21.08 -4.69
N PHE A 32 -9.57 -22.02 -3.91
CA PHE A 32 -9.97 -23.43 -4.00
C PHE A 32 -11.18 -23.70 -3.12
N GLY A 33 -12.15 -24.45 -3.63
CA GLY A 33 -13.28 -24.91 -2.82
C GLY A 33 -12.82 -25.94 -1.79
N THR A 34 -13.36 -25.85 -0.56
CA THR A 34 -13.08 -26.82 0.50
C THR A 34 -13.65 -28.20 0.16
N ALA A 35 -12.89 -29.25 0.44
CA ALA A 35 -13.35 -30.62 0.25
C ALA A 35 -14.59 -30.92 1.13
N PRO A 36 -15.59 -31.70 0.63
CA PRO A 36 -16.71 -32.15 1.44
C PRO A 36 -16.24 -32.97 2.66
N PHE A 37 -16.94 -32.84 3.79
CA PHE A 37 -16.60 -33.42 5.10
C PHE A 37 -16.19 -34.91 5.10
N ALA A 38 -16.65 -35.71 4.11
CA ALA A 38 -16.35 -37.13 3.99
C ALA A 38 -15.10 -37.46 3.14
N ARG A 39 -14.36 -36.47 2.62
CA ARG A 39 -13.15 -36.69 1.82
C ARG A 39 -11.99 -35.84 2.34
N ARG A 40 -10.81 -36.45 2.43
CA ARG A 40 -9.57 -35.75 2.75
C ARG A 40 -9.15 -34.90 1.54
N GLY A 41 -9.04 -33.59 1.73
CA GLY A 41 -8.55 -32.65 0.73
C GLY A 41 -7.02 -32.52 0.74
N TYR A 42 -6.49 -31.71 -0.16
CA TYR A 42 -5.10 -31.26 -0.08
C TYR A 42 -4.89 -30.36 1.15
N ASP A 43 -3.65 -30.30 1.63
CA ASP A 43 -3.27 -29.35 2.67
C ASP A 43 -3.29 -27.93 2.08
N ASN A 44 -4.10 -27.04 2.68
CA ASN A 44 -4.24 -25.66 2.22
C ASN A 44 -2.91 -24.92 2.25
N ALA A 45 -2.05 -25.17 3.26
CA ALA A 45 -0.78 -24.48 3.38
C ALA A 45 0.18 -24.83 2.24
N ASP A 46 0.21 -26.10 1.82
CA ASP A 46 1.05 -26.55 0.71
C ASP A 46 0.50 -26.08 -0.64
N VAL A 47 -0.82 -26.07 -0.80
CA VAL A 47 -1.49 -25.54 -2.00
C VAL A 47 -1.23 -24.03 -2.14
N ASP A 48 -1.27 -23.28 -1.04
CA ASP A 48 -0.99 -21.84 -1.05
C ASP A 48 0.45 -21.54 -1.44
N ARG A 49 1.43 -22.29 -0.90
CA ARG A 49 2.84 -22.16 -1.31
C ARG A 49 3.03 -22.47 -2.79
N PHE A 50 2.43 -23.57 -3.26
CA PHE A 50 2.48 -23.95 -4.66
C PHE A 50 1.85 -22.87 -5.57
N ARG A 51 0.73 -22.28 -5.14
CA ARG A 51 0.05 -21.20 -5.87
C ARG A 51 0.94 -19.97 -6.03
N VAL A 52 1.66 -19.57 -4.98
CA VAL A 52 2.60 -18.45 -5.04
C VAL A 52 3.75 -18.77 -6.00
N GLN A 53 4.36 -19.95 -5.89
CA GLN A 53 5.46 -20.36 -6.77
C GLN A 53 5.04 -20.39 -8.24
N VAL A 54 3.86 -20.93 -8.55
CA VAL A 54 3.34 -20.96 -9.92
C VAL A 54 3.06 -19.54 -10.45
N ALA A 55 2.55 -18.64 -9.60
CA ALA A 55 2.31 -17.26 -10.01
C ALA A 55 3.62 -16.53 -10.35
N ASP A 56 4.66 -16.70 -9.53
CA ASP A 56 5.97 -16.10 -9.77
C ASP A 56 6.63 -16.64 -11.04
N GLU A 57 6.50 -17.94 -11.31
CA GLU A 57 6.99 -18.55 -12.55
C GLU A 57 6.25 -18.03 -13.79
N LEU A 58 4.93 -17.84 -13.69
CA LEU A 58 4.14 -17.23 -14.78
C LEU A 58 4.57 -15.78 -15.05
N ASP A 59 4.90 -15.00 -14.03
CA ASP A 59 5.42 -13.63 -14.18
C ASP A 59 6.80 -13.62 -14.87
N LEU A 60 7.67 -14.56 -14.49
CA LEU A 60 8.99 -14.73 -15.12
C LEU A 60 8.86 -15.07 -16.60
N LEU A 61 8.02 -16.06 -16.92
CA LEU A 61 7.80 -16.50 -18.31
C LEU A 61 7.14 -15.41 -19.16
N ALA A 62 6.18 -14.66 -18.60
CA ALA A 62 5.57 -13.54 -19.30
C ALA A 62 6.60 -12.47 -19.68
N THR A 63 7.50 -12.15 -18.75
CA THR A 63 8.61 -11.21 -18.98
C THR A 63 9.56 -11.71 -20.08
N GLN A 64 9.94 -13.00 -20.04
CA GLN A 64 10.80 -13.60 -21.06
C GLN A 64 10.15 -13.57 -22.44
N ILE A 65 8.86 -13.89 -22.54
CA ILE A 65 8.11 -13.84 -23.81
C ILE A 65 8.05 -12.41 -24.36
N ALA A 66 7.82 -11.40 -23.50
CA ALA A 66 7.80 -10.01 -23.92
C ALA A 66 9.17 -9.59 -24.50
N ASN A 67 10.27 -9.94 -23.82
CA ASN A 67 11.63 -9.66 -24.30
C ASN A 67 11.93 -10.37 -25.63
N LEU A 68 11.55 -11.65 -25.76
CA LEU A 68 11.76 -12.41 -26.99
C LEU A 68 10.92 -11.86 -28.16
N ARG A 69 9.72 -11.35 -27.90
CA ARG A 69 8.89 -10.71 -28.93
C ARG A 69 9.52 -9.40 -29.40
N ALA A 70 10.00 -8.56 -28.48
CA ALA A 70 10.68 -7.32 -28.81
C ALA A 70 11.95 -7.56 -29.64
N GLU A 71 12.77 -8.57 -29.31
CA GLU A 71 13.95 -8.88 -30.11
C GLU A 71 13.59 -9.49 -31.48
N ASN A 72 12.54 -10.31 -31.56
CA ASN A 72 12.05 -10.79 -32.86
C ASN A 72 11.58 -9.65 -33.76
N GLU A 73 10.85 -8.67 -33.23
CA GLU A 73 10.45 -7.47 -33.96
C GLU A 73 11.68 -6.70 -34.45
N ARG A 74 12.65 -6.45 -33.55
CA ARG A 74 13.91 -5.78 -33.90
C ARG A 74 14.73 -6.50 -34.97
N LEU A 75 14.80 -7.83 -34.91
CA LEU A 75 15.47 -8.66 -35.91
C LEU A 75 14.73 -8.63 -37.24
N THR A 76 13.40 -8.65 -37.20
CA THR A 76 12.54 -8.54 -38.38
C THR A 76 12.78 -7.19 -39.07
N ASP A 77 12.73 -6.09 -38.33
CA ASP A 77 13.02 -4.74 -38.85
C ASP A 77 14.41 -4.66 -39.49
N ARG A 78 15.41 -5.28 -38.85
CA ARG A 78 16.76 -5.36 -39.41
C ARG A 78 16.76 -6.11 -40.74
N VAL A 79 16.10 -7.27 -40.82
CA VAL A 79 16.06 -8.07 -42.06
C VAL A 79 15.33 -7.32 -43.17
N GLU A 80 14.20 -6.68 -42.86
CA GLU A 80 13.44 -5.87 -43.83
C GLU A 80 14.28 -4.70 -44.36
N LEU A 81 15.08 -4.05 -43.51
CA LEU A 81 16.00 -3.00 -43.93
C LEU A 81 17.04 -3.52 -44.95
N HIS A 82 17.58 -4.73 -44.74
CA HIS A 82 18.52 -5.36 -45.69
C HIS A 82 17.82 -5.81 -46.98
N ARG A 83 16.57 -6.31 -46.90
CA ARG A 83 15.78 -6.72 -48.08
C ARG A 83 15.45 -5.56 -49.01
N HIS A 84 15.20 -4.37 -48.46
CA HIS A 84 14.93 -3.16 -49.24
C HIS A 84 16.20 -2.48 -49.81
N GLY A 85 17.35 -3.16 -49.79
CA GLY A 85 18.59 -2.67 -50.39
C GLY A 85 19.25 -1.54 -49.62
N VAL A 86 18.76 -1.23 -48.41
CA VAL A 86 19.38 -0.26 -47.51
C VAL A 86 20.52 -0.98 -46.78
N ILE A 87 21.68 -1.03 -47.42
CA ILE A 87 22.93 -1.29 -46.70
C ILE A 87 23.06 -0.13 -45.71
N PRO A 88 23.16 -0.37 -44.38
CA PRO A 88 23.39 0.71 -43.44
C PRO A 88 24.77 1.31 -43.74
N SER A 89 24.77 2.32 -44.60
CA SER A 89 25.97 3.02 -45.04
C SER A 89 26.39 3.93 -43.92
N THR A 90 27.07 3.37 -42.92
CA THR A 90 27.49 4.08 -41.69
C THR A 90 26.25 4.48 -40.86
N PRO A 91 26.31 4.56 -39.52
CA PRO A 91 25.16 5.08 -38.77
C PRO A 91 24.94 6.52 -39.20
N ALA A 92 24.02 6.74 -40.15
CA ALA A 92 23.34 8.00 -40.28
C ALA A 92 22.87 8.34 -38.87
N SER A 93 23.25 9.52 -38.42
CA SER A 93 22.81 10.14 -37.19
C SER A 93 21.28 10.27 -37.17
N ALA A 94 20.55 9.15 -37.08
CA ALA A 94 19.48 9.06 -36.12
C ALA A 94 20.09 9.63 -34.85
N LYS A 95 19.49 10.69 -34.31
CA LYS A 95 19.90 11.29 -33.04
C LYS A 95 19.83 10.21 -31.96
N VAL A 96 20.84 9.36 -31.91
CA VAL A 96 21.27 8.67 -30.71
C VAL A 96 21.58 9.83 -29.78
N PRO A 97 20.89 9.96 -28.63
CA PRO A 97 21.11 11.08 -27.72
C PRO A 97 22.61 11.22 -27.55
N ALA A 98 23.14 12.42 -27.81
CA ALA A 98 24.58 12.64 -27.81
C ALA A 98 25.11 12.09 -26.47
N ALA A 99 26.25 11.40 -26.45
CA ALA A 99 26.74 10.75 -25.22
C ALA A 99 26.72 11.67 -23.97
N LYS A 100 26.78 12.99 -24.20
CA LYS A 100 26.56 14.06 -23.21
C LYS A 100 25.13 14.16 -22.64
N GLU A 101 24.09 14.02 -23.46
CA GLU A 101 22.68 13.99 -23.05
C GLU A 101 22.35 12.70 -22.28
N VAL A 102 22.87 11.55 -22.73
CA VAL A 102 22.73 10.28 -21.98
C VAL A 102 23.42 10.39 -20.62
N ASN A 103 24.63 10.95 -20.57
CA ASN A 103 25.35 11.14 -19.30
C ASN A 103 24.63 12.13 -18.37
N LEU A 104 24.02 13.20 -18.90
CA LEU A 104 23.21 14.13 -18.11
C LEU A 104 21.93 13.45 -17.57
N LEU A 105 21.25 12.65 -18.39
CA LEU A 105 20.07 11.87 -17.97
C LEU A 105 20.45 10.85 -16.89
N SER A 106 21.55 10.12 -17.07
CA SER A 106 22.04 9.16 -16.07
C SER A 106 22.52 9.84 -14.79
N ALA A 107 22.99 11.09 -14.85
CA ALA A 107 23.31 11.88 -13.66
C ALA A 107 22.02 12.32 -12.93
N ALA A 108 21.04 12.87 -13.67
CA ALA A 108 19.77 13.30 -13.12
C ALA A 108 18.93 12.14 -12.56
N GLN A 109 18.97 10.95 -13.19
CA GLN A 109 18.30 9.75 -12.68
C GLN A 109 18.92 9.29 -11.36
N ARG A 110 20.25 9.23 -11.26
CA ARG A 110 20.94 8.89 -10.00
C ARG A 110 20.63 9.90 -8.90
N GLU A 111 20.55 11.18 -9.24
CA GLU A 111 20.15 12.23 -8.30
C GLU A 111 18.69 12.06 -7.83
N ALA A 112 17.77 11.78 -8.76
CA ALA A 112 16.38 11.49 -8.42
C ALA A 112 16.24 10.25 -7.52
N GLU A 113 16.97 9.16 -7.82
CA GLU A 113 17.02 7.96 -7.00
C GLU A 113 17.55 8.26 -5.58
N GLN A 114 18.58 9.11 -5.47
CA GLN A 114 19.11 9.55 -4.18
C GLN A 114 18.09 10.36 -3.38
N ILE A 115 17.38 11.28 -4.03
CA ILE A 115 16.32 12.08 -3.38
C ILE A 115 15.18 11.16 -2.89
N ILE A 116 14.77 10.18 -3.70
CA ILE A 116 13.74 9.20 -3.33
C ILE A 116 14.19 8.38 -2.11
N ALA A 117 15.43 7.89 -2.10
CA ALA A 117 15.98 7.17 -0.96
C ALA A 117 15.98 8.03 0.32
N GLN A 118 16.44 9.28 0.22
CA GLN A 118 16.44 10.22 1.33
C GLN A 118 15.02 10.54 1.84
N ALA A 119 14.05 10.68 0.93
CA ALA A 119 12.65 10.91 1.27
C ALA A 119 12.06 9.70 2.01
N HIS A 120 12.37 8.48 1.59
CA HIS A 120 11.94 7.27 2.30
C HIS A 120 12.55 7.18 3.71
N ASP A 121 13.84 7.45 3.87
CA ASP A 121 14.51 7.46 5.18
C ASP A 121 13.95 8.56 6.10
N TYR A 122 13.65 9.72 5.54
CA TYR A 122 12.99 10.79 6.27
C TYR A 122 11.58 10.38 6.71
N ALA A 123 10.76 9.85 5.80
CA ALA A 123 9.40 9.40 6.10
C ALA A 123 9.39 8.31 7.20
N ARG A 124 10.33 7.37 7.15
CA ARG A 124 10.48 6.35 8.18
C ARG A 124 10.80 6.96 9.54
N ARG A 125 11.76 7.89 9.60
CA ARG A 125 12.12 8.59 10.84
C ARG A 125 10.95 9.42 11.41
N VAL A 126 10.19 10.09 10.55
CA VAL A 126 9.01 10.85 10.97
C VAL A 126 7.94 9.93 11.54
N ALA A 127 7.68 8.78 10.90
CA ALA A 127 6.72 7.81 11.40
C ALA A 127 7.14 7.21 12.76
N GLU A 128 8.42 6.88 12.92
CA GLU A 128 8.97 6.38 14.18
C GLU A 128 8.88 7.43 15.29
N TYR A 129 9.23 8.69 14.99
CA TYR A 129 9.10 9.81 15.92
C TYR A 129 7.65 10.06 16.34
N ALA A 130 6.72 10.10 15.37
CA ALA A 130 5.30 10.29 15.63
C ALA A 130 4.74 9.17 16.51
N ARG A 131 5.15 7.91 16.27
CA ARG A 131 4.77 6.76 17.09
C ARG A 131 5.29 6.90 18.53
N MET A 132 6.57 7.22 18.72
CA MET A 132 7.12 7.45 20.05
C MET A 132 6.37 8.55 20.81
N GLN A 133 6.06 9.65 20.12
CA GLN A 133 5.34 10.77 20.72
C GLN A 133 3.91 10.38 21.11
N TYR A 134 3.20 9.65 20.24
CA TYR A 134 1.87 9.13 20.53
C TYR A 134 1.89 8.17 21.72
N GLU A 135 2.83 7.23 21.75
CA GLU A 135 2.98 6.29 22.88
C GLU A 135 3.28 7.04 24.19
N SER A 136 4.12 8.07 24.17
CA SER A 136 4.41 8.91 25.34
C SER A 136 3.15 9.64 25.82
N TYR A 137 2.40 10.26 24.91
CA TYR A 137 1.17 10.98 25.25
C TYR A 137 0.10 10.03 25.81
N MET A 138 -0.09 8.86 25.20
CA MET A 138 -1.04 7.85 25.67
C MET A 138 -0.67 7.29 27.04
N ARG A 139 0.63 7.09 27.33
CA ARG A 139 1.07 6.67 28.67
C ARG A 139 0.76 7.74 29.71
N ALA A 140 1.04 9.01 29.41
CA ALA A 140 0.73 10.10 30.32
C ALA A 140 -0.79 10.21 30.59
N ALA A 141 -1.61 10.13 29.54
CA ALA A 141 -3.07 10.13 29.65
C ALA A 141 -3.60 8.93 30.45
N ALA A 142 -3.01 7.73 30.28
CA ALA A 142 -3.40 6.55 31.03
C ALA A 142 -3.09 6.69 32.54
N GLU A 143 -1.94 7.25 32.88
CA GLU A 143 -1.59 7.50 34.29
C GLU A 143 -2.50 8.55 34.92
N GLU A 144 -2.81 9.63 34.21
CA GLU A 144 -3.78 10.64 34.65
C GLU A 144 -5.17 10.02 34.84
N ALA A 145 -5.61 9.21 33.88
CA ALA A 145 -6.91 8.55 33.94
C ALA A 145 -7.01 7.57 35.11
N LYS A 146 -5.92 6.86 35.41
CA LYS A 146 -5.83 5.95 36.54
C LYS A 146 -5.90 6.70 37.87
N GLN A 147 -5.17 7.80 38.00
CA GLN A 147 -5.19 8.62 39.23
C GLN A 147 -6.59 9.15 39.53
N GLU A 148 -7.31 9.61 38.50
CA GLU A 148 -8.66 10.12 38.69
C GLU A 148 -9.67 9.01 39.03
N ALA A 149 -9.54 7.83 38.41
CA ALA A 149 -10.33 6.67 38.76
C ALA A 149 -10.09 6.24 40.22
N GLU A 150 -8.84 6.26 40.69
CA GLU A 150 -8.47 5.97 42.09
C GLU A 150 -9.02 7.02 43.08
N ARG A 151 -9.03 8.30 42.68
CA ARG A 151 -9.67 9.37 43.47
C ARG A 151 -11.17 9.12 43.63
N ALA A 152 -11.86 8.80 42.53
CA ALA A 152 -13.29 8.51 42.56
C ALA A 152 -13.63 7.30 43.45
N VAL A 153 -12.81 6.24 43.41
CA VAL A 153 -12.95 5.09 44.32
C VAL A 153 -12.77 5.50 45.78
N THR A 154 -11.79 6.35 46.05
CA THR A 154 -11.51 6.83 47.41
C THR A 154 -12.64 7.70 47.94
N GLU A 155 -13.21 8.57 47.10
CA GLU A 155 -14.38 9.39 47.41
C GLU A 155 -15.62 8.52 47.66
N TYR A 156 -15.90 7.55 46.79
CA TYR A 156 -16.98 6.58 46.97
C TYR A 156 -16.82 5.79 48.28
N ARG A 157 -15.60 5.33 48.59
CA ARG A 157 -15.31 4.65 49.87
C ARG A 157 -15.59 5.54 51.08
N SER A 158 -15.24 6.81 51.00
CA SER A 158 -15.46 7.77 52.10
C SER A 158 -16.95 8.08 52.32
N SER A 159 -17.75 8.12 51.25
CA SER A 159 -19.19 8.44 51.32
C SER A 159 -20.06 7.23 51.63
N ALA A 160 -19.69 6.03 51.16
CA ALA A 160 -20.45 4.80 51.39
C ALA A 160 -20.29 4.23 52.81
N GLY A 161 -19.21 4.56 53.51
CA GLY A 161 -18.98 4.12 54.89
C GLY A 161 -19.11 2.60 55.06
N SER A 162 -20.08 2.14 55.86
CA SER A 162 -20.33 0.71 56.12
C SER A 162 -21.03 -0.03 54.99
N SER A 163 -21.62 0.66 54.02
CA SER A 163 -22.28 0.06 52.85
C SER A 163 -21.39 0.03 51.60
N PHE A 164 -20.07 0.04 51.77
CA PHE A 164 -19.12 -0.01 50.67
C PHE A 164 -19.18 -1.36 49.93
N ASP A 165 -19.33 -1.30 48.61
CA ASP A 165 -19.24 -2.45 47.70
C ASP A 165 -18.08 -2.26 46.71
N ASP A 166 -17.10 -3.15 46.80
CA ASP A 166 -15.88 -3.12 45.99
C ASP A 166 -16.16 -3.36 44.49
N THR A 167 -17.23 -4.10 44.17
CA THR A 167 -17.60 -4.39 42.79
C THR A 167 -18.17 -3.15 42.09
N VAL A 168 -18.93 -2.33 42.82
CA VAL A 168 -19.46 -1.05 42.34
C VAL A 168 -18.34 -0.05 42.13
N ALA A 169 -17.44 0.07 43.12
CA ALA A 169 -16.27 0.93 43.03
C ALA A 169 -15.37 0.60 41.83
N THR A 170 -15.09 -0.68 41.61
CA THR A 170 -14.26 -1.14 40.48
C THR A 170 -14.94 -0.84 39.13
N ARG A 171 -16.25 -1.04 39.03
CA ARG A 171 -17.01 -0.74 37.81
C ARG A 171 -17.02 0.75 37.49
N GLU A 172 -17.17 1.58 38.51
CA GLU A 172 -17.17 3.04 38.35
C GLU A 172 -15.78 3.57 37.98
N ALA A 173 -14.71 3.03 38.59
CA ALA A 173 -13.33 3.33 38.23
C ALA A 173 -13.03 3.02 36.76
N LEU A 174 -13.45 1.82 36.29
CA LEU A 174 -13.27 1.43 34.88
C LEU A 174 -14.06 2.31 33.92
N ARG A 175 -15.27 2.76 34.32
CA ARG A 175 -16.07 3.69 33.52
C ARG A 175 -15.36 5.04 33.38
N ILE A 176 -14.91 5.62 34.49
CA ILE A 176 -14.21 6.92 34.51
C ILE A 176 -12.91 6.86 33.70
N PHE A 177 -12.11 5.81 33.93
CA PHE A 177 -10.89 5.57 33.17
C PHE A 177 -11.18 5.49 31.66
N GLY A 178 -12.17 4.68 31.27
CA GLY A 178 -12.56 4.51 29.87
C GLY A 178 -13.03 5.82 29.22
N GLU A 179 -13.89 6.58 29.91
CA GLU A 179 -14.40 7.88 29.43
C GLU A 179 -13.26 8.88 29.19
N MET A 180 -12.31 8.98 30.12
CA MET A 180 -11.16 9.86 29.94
C MET A 180 -10.21 9.40 28.85
N MET A 181 -9.89 8.10 28.76
CA MET A 181 -9.05 7.59 27.68
C MET A 181 -9.67 7.86 26.31
N VAL A 182 -10.99 7.71 26.16
CA VAL A 182 -11.70 8.08 24.93
C VAL A 182 -11.58 9.58 24.64
N SER A 183 -11.74 10.44 25.65
CA SER A 183 -11.54 11.89 25.51
C SER A 183 -10.13 12.25 25.03
N HIS A 184 -9.09 11.67 25.64
CA HIS A 184 -7.69 11.89 25.23
C HIS A 184 -7.40 11.36 23.83
N MET A 185 -7.94 10.19 23.46
CA MET A 185 -7.81 9.66 22.10
C MET A 185 -8.48 10.57 21.06
N GLN A 186 -9.67 11.11 21.36
CA GLN A 186 -10.34 12.07 20.49
C GLN A 186 -9.56 13.37 20.35
N ALA A 187 -8.97 13.88 21.43
CA ALA A 187 -8.10 15.05 21.38
C ALA A 187 -6.85 14.80 20.53
N ALA A 188 -6.19 13.65 20.71
CA ALA A 188 -5.04 13.25 19.90
C ALA A 188 -5.40 13.11 18.42
N ALA A 189 -6.56 12.52 18.10
CA ALA A 189 -7.04 12.41 16.72
C ALA A 189 -7.25 13.79 16.06
N ARG A 190 -7.87 14.74 16.77
CA ARG A 190 -8.02 16.12 16.26
C ARG A 190 -6.68 16.79 16.03
N HIS A 191 -5.73 16.63 16.95
CA HIS A 191 -4.37 17.16 16.76
C HIS A 191 -3.65 16.55 15.56
N LEU A 192 -3.86 15.27 15.26
CA LEU A 192 -3.32 14.62 14.07
C LEU A 192 -3.99 15.15 12.79
N ASP A 193 -5.31 15.31 12.80
CA ASP A 193 -6.06 15.88 11.68
C ASP A 193 -5.59 17.31 11.37
N ASP A 194 -5.52 18.17 12.40
CA ASP A 194 -5.01 19.55 12.28
C ASP A 194 -3.57 19.58 11.74
N GLY A 195 -2.71 18.69 12.26
CA GLY A 195 -1.33 18.55 11.79
C GLY A 195 -1.25 18.09 10.33
N SER A 196 -2.13 17.19 9.91
CA SER A 196 -2.21 16.71 8.53
C SER A 196 -2.66 17.81 7.56
N GLU A 197 -3.63 18.63 7.96
CA GLU A 197 -4.07 19.78 7.17
C GLU A 197 -2.97 20.83 7.04
N GLN A 198 -2.26 21.11 8.14
CA GLN A 198 -1.14 22.05 8.12
C GLN A 198 -0.03 21.55 7.18
N LEU A 199 0.32 20.26 7.25
CA LEU A 199 1.27 19.65 6.33
C LEU A 199 0.80 19.79 4.88
N ALA A 200 -0.45 19.45 4.58
CA ALA A 200 -1.01 19.57 3.23
C ALA A 200 -0.91 21.01 2.70
N ARG A 201 -1.23 22.01 3.53
CA ARG A 201 -1.09 23.44 3.17
C ARG A 201 0.37 23.83 2.91
N THR A 202 1.32 23.31 3.70
CA THR A 202 2.75 23.57 3.45
C THR A 202 3.23 22.92 2.16
N MET A 203 2.77 21.69 1.84
CA MET A 203 3.11 21.00 0.60
C MET A 203 2.53 21.71 -0.62
N ASP A 204 1.27 22.15 -0.55
CA ASP A 204 0.65 22.95 -1.61
C ASP A 204 1.37 24.28 -1.83
N ARG A 205 1.84 24.94 -0.76
CA ARG A 205 2.67 26.14 -0.86
C ARG A 205 3.99 25.87 -1.57
N ILE A 206 4.72 24.82 -1.17
CA ILE A 206 5.99 24.43 -1.79
C ILE A 206 5.80 24.11 -3.27
N ALA A 207 4.71 23.40 -3.61
CA ALA A 207 4.37 23.09 -5.00
C ALA A 207 4.08 24.35 -5.83
N LYS A 208 3.39 25.35 -5.25
CA LYS A 208 3.11 26.64 -5.92
C LYS A 208 4.36 27.51 -6.08
N GLU A 209 5.27 27.47 -5.12
CA GLU A 209 6.54 28.22 -5.14
C GLU A 209 7.60 27.57 -6.04
N THR A 210 7.43 26.30 -6.43
CA THR A 210 8.35 25.56 -7.33
C THR A 210 7.64 25.05 -8.60
N PRO A 211 7.33 25.91 -9.58
CA PRO A 211 6.70 25.47 -10.82
C PRO A 211 7.72 24.72 -11.69
N GLY A 212 7.53 23.40 -11.85
CA GLY A 212 8.28 22.59 -12.82
C GLY A 212 9.13 21.44 -12.26
N ALA A 213 9.14 21.20 -10.94
CA ALA A 213 9.75 19.99 -10.39
C ALA A 213 8.81 18.78 -10.58
N PRO A 214 9.30 17.61 -11.05
CA PRO A 214 8.47 16.41 -11.14
C PRO A 214 8.16 15.93 -9.71
N PHE A 215 7.02 16.36 -9.17
CA PHE A 215 6.51 15.84 -7.92
C PHE A 215 5.96 14.43 -8.18
N VAL A 216 6.67 13.40 -7.70
CA VAL A 216 6.15 12.04 -7.59
C VAL A 216 5.16 12.03 -6.43
N GLY A 217 4.00 12.63 -6.66
CA GLY A 217 2.86 12.56 -5.76
C GLY A 217 2.34 11.15 -5.78
N GLY A 218 2.64 10.41 -4.72
CA GLY A 218 1.96 9.16 -4.40
C GLY A 218 0.45 9.36 -4.49
N VAL A 219 -0.21 8.38 -5.09
CA VAL A 219 -1.65 8.24 -5.29
C VAL A 219 -2.42 8.73 -4.06
N ALA A 220 -2.87 9.98 -4.10
CA ALA A 220 -3.95 10.44 -3.24
C ALA A 220 -5.19 9.69 -3.71
N GLY A 221 -5.60 8.71 -2.90
CA GLY A 221 -6.83 7.97 -3.10
C GLY A 221 -7.97 8.94 -3.39
N GLN A 222 -8.76 8.58 -4.41
CA GLN A 222 -9.99 9.23 -4.80
C GLN A 222 -10.74 9.76 -3.57
N ALA A 223 -10.77 11.09 -3.44
CA ALA A 223 -11.65 11.76 -2.52
C ALA A 223 -13.09 11.31 -2.81
N ALA A 224 -13.73 10.83 -1.75
CA ALA A 224 -15.09 10.34 -1.73
C ALA A 224 -16.08 11.38 -2.30
N LEU A 225 -17.07 10.86 -3.04
CA LEU A 225 -18.19 11.59 -3.64
C LEU A 225 -18.89 12.56 -2.67
N PRO A 226 -19.40 13.71 -3.14
CA PRO A 226 -20.11 14.67 -2.31
C PRO A 226 -21.48 14.11 -1.90
N ARG A 227 -21.73 14.06 -0.58
CA ARG A 227 -23.08 13.88 -0.03
C ARG A 227 -23.89 15.16 -0.30
N HIS A 228 -24.83 15.07 -1.23
CA HIS A 228 -25.88 16.07 -1.38
C HIS A 228 -26.73 16.09 -0.10
N HIS A 229 -26.63 17.19 0.64
CA HIS A 229 -27.66 17.61 1.56
C HIS A 229 -28.90 18.02 0.74
N GLN A 230 -30.04 17.40 1.04
CA GLN A 230 -31.34 18.00 0.76
C GLN A 230 -32.27 17.77 1.95
N ARG A 231 -33.04 18.82 2.22
CA ARG A 231 -33.97 19.05 3.33
C ARG A 231 -34.93 17.91 3.61
#